data_AF-A0ABD3FKR6-F1
#
_entry.id   AF-A0ABD3FKR6-F1
#
_cell.length_a   1.000
_cell.length_b   1.000
_cell.length_c   1.000
_cell.angle_alpha   90.00
_cell.angle_beta   90.00
_cell.angle_gamma   90.00
#
_symmetry.space_group_name_H-M   'P 1'
#
loop_
_entity.id
_entity.type
_entity.pdbx_description
1 polymer ?
#
loop_
_entity_poly.entity_id
_entity_poly.type
_entity_poly.pdbx_seq_one_letter_code
_entity_poly.pdbx_strand_id
1 'polypeptide(L)'
;MAEAGKIRERTNQVNLKPLPQSASTDILLSTKVQGTVLTVGLAVKNYSTSAVTARIVDEERKKFNKLLTKKDGCLNVLFICATNYGPRLQTAFGNAKSVIYTEEMQSKEKKISVKFIHEVILLNLTTPQNRAEFFGLTPNGDLHKCLEDVILKVPVSLVETVPSKEG
;
A
#
# COMPACT_ATOMS: atom_id res chain seq x y z
N MET A 1 -2.54 -37.86 -17.12
CA MET A 1 -2.55 -36.44 -17.52
C MET A 1 -2.64 -35.61 -16.25
N ALA A 2 -1.73 -34.66 -16.09
CA ALA A 2 -1.48 -33.97 -14.83
C ALA A 2 -2.63 -33.04 -14.39
N GLU A 3 -2.76 -32.96 -13.07
CA GLU A 3 -3.75 -32.31 -12.24
C GLU A 3 -3.57 -30.78 -12.25
N ALA A 4 -4.61 -30.03 -12.63
CA ALA A 4 -4.62 -28.57 -12.48
C ALA A 4 -4.97 -28.24 -11.02
N GLY A 5 -3.93 -28.12 -10.19
CA GLY A 5 -4.02 -27.74 -8.78
C GLY A 5 -4.77 -26.42 -8.60
N LYS A 6 -5.91 -26.49 -7.92
CA LYS A 6 -6.67 -25.35 -7.40
C LYS A 6 -5.82 -24.66 -6.33
N ILE A 7 -5.16 -23.55 -6.67
CA ILE A 7 -4.57 -22.66 -5.68
C ILE A 7 -5.72 -21.94 -4.97
N ARG A 8 -6.16 -22.46 -3.83
CA ARG A 8 -6.95 -21.70 -2.86
C ARG A 8 -5.98 -20.86 -2.03
N GLU A 9 -5.63 -19.67 -2.53
CA GLU A 9 -4.98 -18.66 -1.70
C GLU A 9 -5.96 -18.21 -0.61
N ARG A 10 -5.66 -18.53 0.64
CA ARG A 10 -6.34 -17.95 1.80
C ARG A 10 -5.92 -16.49 1.90
N THR A 11 -6.74 -15.58 1.38
CA THR A 11 -6.58 -14.15 1.61
C THR A 11 -6.84 -13.86 3.09
N ASN A 12 -5.80 -13.53 3.85
CA ASN A 12 -5.94 -13.07 5.23
C ASN A 12 -6.22 -11.57 5.20
N GLN A 13 -7.50 -11.21 5.04
CA GLN A 13 -7.96 -9.82 5.10
C GLN A 13 -8.37 -9.44 6.53
N VAL A 14 -7.84 -8.32 7.02
CA VAL A 14 -8.24 -7.69 8.28
C VAL A 14 -8.85 -6.33 7.98
N ASN A 15 -10.07 -6.10 8.43
CA ASN A 15 -10.81 -4.84 8.29
C ASN A 15 -10.73 -4.07 9.61
N LEU A 16 -10.09 -2.89 9.61
CA LEU A 16 -9.94 -2.04 10.79
C LEU A 16 -11.12 -1.07 10.91
N LYS A 17 -11.74 -1.02 12.10
CA LYS A 17 -12.89 -0.14 12.36
C LYS A 17 -12.61 1.29 11.84
N PRO A 18 -13.54 1.89 11.07
CA PRO A 18 -13.37 3.24 10.56
C PRO A 18 -13.20 4.23 11.73
N LEU A 19 -12.31 5.20 11.57
CA LEU A 19 -12.16 6.30 12.53
C LEU A 19 -13.45 7.15 12.53
N PRO A 20 -13.78 7.87 13.62
CA PRO A 20 -15.02 8.65 13.75
C PRO A 20 -15.29 9.70 12.64
N GLN A 21 -14.28 10.02 11.83
CA GLN A 21 -14.35 10.98 10.72
C GLN A 21 -13.99 10.36 9.36
N SER A 22 -13.83 9.03 9.30
CA SER A 22 -13.57 8.30 8.05
C SER A 22 -14.84 7.63 7.58
N ALA A 23 -15.24 7.91 6.33
CA ALA A 23 -16.36 7.22 5.69
C ALA A 23 -16.06 5.76 5.34
N SER A 24 -14.82 5.28 5.56
CA SER A 24 -14.39 3.95 5.15
C SER A 24 -13.40 3.31 6.13
N THR A 25 -13.51 1.99 6.23
CA THR A 25 -12.67 1.07 6.99
C THR A 25 -11.27 1.02 6.37
N ASP A 26 -10.22 1.08 7.20
CA ASP A 26 -8.85 0.82 6.71
C ASP A 26 -8.66 -0.70 6.57
N ILE A 27 -8.02 -1.17 5.51
CA ILE A 27 -7.90 -2.60 5.20
C ILE A 27 -6.43 -3.02 5.29
N LEU A 28 -6.17 -4.21 5.84
CA LEU A 28 -4.89 -4.88 5.73
C LEU A 28 -5.11 -6.21 5.01
N LEU A 29 -4.43 -6.42 3.90
CA LEU A 29 -4.50 -7.64 3.12
C LEU A 29 -3.11 -8.25 2.99
N SER A 30 -2.95 -9.50 3.41
CA SER A 30 -1.72 -10.25 3.17
C SER A 30 -1.99 -11.39 2.20
N THR A 31 -1.19 -11.47 1.14
CA THR A 31 -1.18 -12.57 0.18
C THR A 31 0.23 -13.02 -0.14
N LYS A 32 0.39 -14.21 -0.72
CA LYS A 32 1.69 -14.73 -1.13
C LYS A 32 1.81 -14.65 -2.64
N VAL A 33 2.77 -13.89 -3.16
CA VAL A 33 3.04 -13.74 -4.59
C VAL A 33 4.42 -14.30 -4.88
N GLN A 34 4.50 -15.36 -5.71
CA GLN A 34 5.77 -15.97 -6.14
C GLN A 34 6.75 -16.31 -5.01
N GLY A 35 6.25 -16.71 -3.83
CA GLY A 35 7.09 -17.02 -2.67
C GLY A 35 7.22 -15.90 -1.65
N THR A 36 7.00 -14.64 -2.05
CA THR A 36 7.07 -13.43 -1.21
C THR A 36 5.71 -13.15 -0.57
N VAL A 37 5.69 -12.77 0.71
CA VAL A 37 4.46 -12.31 1.38
C VAL A 37 4.26 -10.83 1.08
N LEU A 38 3.32 -10.48 0.21
CA LEU A 38 2.90 -9.11 -0.02
C LEU A 38 1.81 -8.74 1.00
N THR A 39 2.08 -7.74 1.82
CA THR A 39 1.09 -7.13 2.70
C THR A 39 0.76 -5.72 2.24
N VAL A 40 -0.52 -5.49 1.96
CA VAL A 40 -1.06 -4.22 1.50
C VAL A 40 -1.90 -3.62 2.61
N GLY A 41 -1.47 -2.48 3.12
CA GLY A 41 -2.32 -1.60 3.93
C GLY A 41 -3.07 -0.63 3.01
N LEU A 42 -4.34 -0.42 3.25
CA LEU A 42 -5.16 0.57 2.56
C LEU A 42 -5.77 1.50 3.61
N ALA A 43 -5.27 2.74 3.65
CA ALA A 43 -5.86 3.82 4.43
C ALA A 43 -6.80 4.64 3.54
N VAL A 44 -8.09 4.59 3.83
CA VAL A 44 -9.11 5.28 3.03
C VAL A 44 -9.55 6.53 3.78
N LYS A 45 -9.20 7.71 3.25
CA LYS A 45 -9.59 9.03 3.79
C LYS A 45 -10.54 9.75 2.82
N ASN A 46 -11.49 9.01 2.29
CA ASN A 46 -12.51 9.51 1.37
C ASN A 46 -13.44 10.49 2.10
N TYR A 47 -13.71 11.64 1.49
CA TYR A 47 -14.59 12.69 2.04
C TYR A 47 -14.18 13.24 3.42
N SER A 48 -12.92 13.06 3.82
CA SER A 48 -12.39 13.71 5.01
C SER A 48 -12.42 15.23 4.86
N THR A 49 -12.96 15.93 5.86
CA THR A 49 -12.93 17.40 5.93
C THR A 49 -11.50 17.92 6.14
N SER A 50 -10.63 17.11 6.73
CA SER A 50 -9.22 17.42 6.95
C SER A 50 -8.37 16.95 5.77
N ALA A 51 -7.54 17.84 5.24
CA ALA A 51 -6.61 17.52 4.15
C ALA A 51 -5.51 16.55 4.62
N VAL A 52 -5.21 15.53 3.82
CA VAL A 52 -4.09 14.61 4.07
C VAL A 52 -2.78 15.37 3.90
N THR A 53 -2.03 15.51 4.99
CA THR A 53 -0.70 16.14 5.04
C THR A 53 0.38 15.10 5.28
N ALA A 54 1.66 15.50 5.16
CA ALA A 54 2.80 14.66 5.52
C ALA A 54 2.66 14.06 6.93
N ARG A 55 2.19 14.87 7.89
CA ARG A 55 1.93 14.42 9.26
C ARG A 55 0.91 13.28 9.32
N ILE A 56 -0.18 13.36 8.55
CA ILE A 56 -1.21 12.31 8.52
C ILE A 56 -0.66 11.04 7.87
N VAL A 57 0.10 11.18 6.78
CA VAL A 57 0.78 10.03 6.14
C VAL A 57 1.67 9.30 7.15
N ASP A 58 2.43 10.06 7.91
CA ASP A 58 3.33 9.57 8.97
C ASP A 58 2.59 8.92 10.15
N GLU A 59 1.41 9.43 10.52
CA GLU A 59 0.53 8.82 11.53
C GLU A 59 -0.03 7.48 11.05
N GLU A 60 -0.48 7.39 9.79
CA GLU A 60 -0.94 6.14 9.19
C GLU A 60 0.19 5.11 9.05
N ARG A 61 1.41 5.55 8.68
CA ARG A 61 2.59 4.67 8.69
C ARG A 61 2.84 4.09 10.07
N LYS A 62 2.75 4.90 11.14
CA LYS A 62 2.90 4.42 12.53
C LYS A 62 1.81 3.42 12.90
N LYS A 63 0.57 3.69 12.50
CA LYS A 63 -0.58 2.81 12.75
C LYS A 63 -0.36 1.44 12.10
N PHE A 64 -0.09 1.40 10.79
CA PHE A 64 0.09 0.16 10.05
C PHE A 64 1.36 -0.60 10.48
N ASN A 65 2.46 0.09 10.79
CA ASN A 65 3.66 -0.57 11.33
C ASN A 65 3.39 -1.37 12.62
N LYS A 66 2.42 -0.97 13.46
CA LYS A 66 2.05 -1.72 14.67
C LYS A 66 1.34 -3.04 14.36
N LEU A 67 0.73 -3.14 13.19
CA LEU A 67 -0.02 -4.31 12.72
C LEU A 67 0.86 -5.27 11.91
N LEU A 68 2.00 -4.78 11.43
CA LEU A 68 2.96 -5.57 10.66
C LEU A 68 3.95 -6.26 11.60
N THR A 69 4.11 -7.57 11.44
CA THR A 69 5.19 -8.33 12.08
C THR A 69 6.40 -8.38 11.17
N LYS A 70 7.61 -8.17 11.72
CA LYS A 70 8.86 -8.38 11.00
C LYS A 70 8.93 -9.84 10.52
N LYS A 71 9.00 -10.05 9.21
CA LYS A 71 9.24 -11.36 8.59
C LYS A 71 10.18 -11.18 7.40
N ASP A 72 11.12 -12.09 7.25
CA ASP A 72 11.96 -12.13 6.06
C ASP A 72 11.12 -12.54 4.84
N GLY A 73 11.45 -12.00 3.66
CA GLY A 73 10.68 -12.25 2.43
C GLY A 73 9.28 -11.63 2.41
N CYS A 74 9.05 -10.53 3.14
CA CYS A 74 7.80 -9.76 3.03
C CYS A 74 8.01 -8.41 2.33
N LEU A 75 7.08 -8.04 1.46
CA LEU A 75 6.94 -6.70 0.93
C LEU A 75 5.70 -6.07 1.58
N ASN A 76 5.87 -4.96 2.29
CA ASN A 76 4.76 -4.25 2.92
C ASN A 76 4.58 -2.88 2.27
N VAL A 77 3.43 -2.67 1.65
CA VAL A 77 3.07 -1.45 0.93
C VAL A 77 1.86 -0.81 1.60
N LEU A 78 1.89 0.49 1.82
CA LEU A 78 0.75 1.26 2.34
C LEU A 78 0.20 2.17 1.24
N PHE A 79 -1.05 1.95 0.85
CA PHE A 79 -1.80 2.87 0.01
C PHE A 79 -2.57 3.86 0.89
N ILE A 80 -2.46 5.14 0.57
CA ILE A 80 -3.30 6.19 1.16
C ILE A 80 -4.11 6.81 0.04
N CYS A 81 -5.43 6.62 0.10
CA CYS A 81 -6.35 7.13 -0.90
C CYS A 81 -7.25 8.19 -0.26
N ALA A 82 -7.23 9.40 -0.81
CA ALA A 82 -7.94 10.54 -0.24
C ALA A 82 -8.47 11.48 -1.31
N THR A 83 -9.57 12.17 -0.98
CA THR A 83 -10.19 13.19 -1.83
C THR A 83 -9.70 14.60 -1.54
N ASN A 84 -8.86 14.76 -0.53
CA ASN A 84 -8.36 16.05 -0.08
C ASN A 84 -6.92 15.89 0.41
N TYR A 85 -5.97 16.50 -0.29
CA TYR A 85 -4.55 16.51 0.05
C TYR A 85 -4.09 17.94 0.36
N GLY A 86 -3.16 18.09 1.29
CA GLY A 86 -2.52 19.38 1.57
C GLY A 86 -1.70 19.86 0.37
N PRO A 87 -1.44 21.17 0.24
CA PRO A 87 -0.86 21.77 -0.97
C PRO A 87 0.41 21.08 -1.47
N ARG A 88 1.33 20.74 -0.56
CA ARG A 88 2.59 20.07 -0.90
C ARG A 88 2.39 18.70 -1.57
N LEU A 89 1.49 17.88 -1.03
CA LEU A 89 1.19 16.56 -1.61
C LEU A 89 0.37 16.70 -2.88
N GLN A 90 -0.52 17.71 -2.93
CA GLN A 90 -1.26 18.03 -4.13
C GLN A 90 -0.34 18.42 -5.29
N THR A 91 0.69 19.24 -5.05
CA THR A 91 1.70 19.60 -6.04
C THR A 91 2.51 18.39 -6.50
N ALA A 92 2.83 17.45 -5.60
CA ALA A 92 3.58 16.25 -5.94
C ALA A 92 2.88 15.38 -6.99
N PHE A 93 1.55 15.35 -7.00
CA PHE A 93 0.80 14.62 -8.03
C PHE A 93 1.00 15.20 -9.42
N GLY A 94 1.09 16.54 -9.59
CA GLY A 94 1.01 17.15 -10.91
C GLY A 94 -0.22 16.63 -11.68
N ASN A 95 0.03 15.91 -12.78
CA ASN A 95 -1.01 15.24 -13.59
C ASN A 95 -1.15 13.72 -13.31
N ALA A 96 -0.37 13.18 -12.38
CA ALA A 96 -0.37 11.76 -12.06
C ALA A 96 -1.56 11.36 -11.18
N LYS A 97 -2.00 10.11 -11.36
CA LYS A 97 -3.07 9.47 -10.57
C LYS A 97 -2.55 8.89 -9.25
N SER A 98 -1.26 8.59 -9.19
CA SER A 98 -0.57 8.10 -8.00
C SER A 98 0.83 8.69 -7.91
N VAL A 99 1.36 8.78 -6.69
CA VAL A 99 2.75 9.10 -6.44
C VAL A 99 3.31 8.27 -5.30
N ILE A 100 4.60 7.95 -5.38
CA ILE A 100 5.34 7.32 -4.29
C ILE A 100 5.71 8.43 -3.30
N TYR A 101 5.37 8.23 -2.03
CA TYR A 101 5.70 9.15 -0.95
C TYR A 101 7.17 8.99 -0.56
N THR A 102 7.97 10.02 -0.83
CA THR A 102 9.43 10.00 -0.61
C THR A 102 9.84 10.66 0.69
N GLU A 103 11.12 10.50 1.07
CA GLU A 103 11.69 11.18 2.25
C GLU A 103 11.58 12.70 2.17
N GLU A 104 11.70 13.27 0.96
CA GLU A 104 11.56 14.71 0.76
C GLU A 104 10.18 15.20 1.20
N MET A 105 9.13 14.39 1.01
CA MET A 105 7.75 14.73 1.35
C MET A 105 7.43 14.57 2.85
N GLN A 106 8.33 14.00 3.65
CA GLN A 106 8.14 13.77 5.09
C GLN A 106 8.02 15.08 5.87
N SER A 107 7.37 14.99 7.03
CA SER A 107 7.35 16.10 7.98
C SER A 107 8.76 16.36 8.47
N LYS A 108 9.14 17.65 8.60
CA LYS A 108 10.41 18.04 9.23
C LYS A 108 10.40 17.77 10.75
N GLU A 109 9.22 17.55 11.32
CA GLU A 109 9.04 17.22 12.73
C GLU A 109 9.24 15.71 12.93
N LYS A 110 10.46 15.34 13.32
CA LYS A 110 10.94 13.98 13.63
C LYS A 110 11.08 13.04 12.43
N LYS A 111 12.30 12.54 12.23
CA LYS A 111 12.59 11.36 11.42
C LYS A 111 11.88 10.15 12.03
N ILE A 112 10.81 9.67 11.40
CA ILE A 112 10.10 8.49 11.89
C ILE A 112 10.87 7.26 11.43
N SER A 113 11.39 6.48 12.38
CA SER A 113 11.92 5.15 12.08
C SER A 113 10.74 4.25 11.72
N VAL A 114 10.43 4.18 10.43
CA VAL A 114 9.46 3.25 9.86
C VAL A 114 10.25 2.00 9.49
N LYS A 115 10.09 0.94 10.28
CA LYS A 115 10.91 -0.27 10.15
C LYS A 115 10.37 -1.30 9.17
N PHE A 116 9.07 -1.27 8.85
CA PHE A 116 8.43 -2.40 8.16
C PHE A 116 7.67 -2.04 6.89
N ILE A 117 7.15 -0.81 6.75
CA ILE A 117 6.55 -0.35 5.49
C ILE A 117 7.68 0.04 4.54
N HIS A 118 7.76 -0.66 3.42
CA HIS A 118 8.78 -0.47 2.38
C HIS A 118 8.41 0.68 1.45
N GLU A 119 7.13 0.79 1.10
CA GLU A 119 6.64 1.81 0.18
C GLU A 119 5.31 2.38 0.65
N VAL A 120 5.13 3.67 0.44
CA VAL A 120 3.85 4.36 0.67
C VAL A 120 3.43 4.98 -0.66
N ILE A 121 2.25 4.62 -1.14
CA ILE A 121 1.70 5.09 -2.42
C ILE A 121 0.48 5.95 -2.11
N LEU A 122 0.52 7.20 -2.57
CA LEU A 122 -0.62 8.10 -2.47
C LEU A 122 -1.46 7.97 -3.74
N LEU A 123 -2.77 7.79 -3.59
CA LEU A 123 -3.71 7.70 -4.71
C LEU A 123 -4.59 8.94 -4.78
N ASN A 124 -4.50 9.67 -5.89
CA ASN A 124 -5.19 10.93 -6.10
C ASN A 124 -6.67 10.70 -6.39
N LEU A 125 -7.56 10.80 -5.39
CA LEU A 125 -9.01 10.72 -5.57
C LEU A 125 -9.70 12.09 -5.61
N THR A 126 -8.95 13.17 -5.80
CA THR A 126 -9.47 14.55 -5.74
C THR A 126 -10.49 14.84 -6.85
N THR A 127 -10.33 14.22 -8.03
CA THR A 127 -11.23 14.41 -9.16
C THR A 127 -12.32 13.32 -9.22
N PRO A 128 -13.53 13.64 -9.73
CA PRO A 128 -14.56 12.63 -9.99
C PRO A 128 -14.08 11.48 -10.90
N GLN A 129 -13.27 11.79 -11.90
CA GLN A 129 -12.73 10.82 -12.86
C GLN A 129 -11.82 9.81 -12.17
N ASN A 130 -10.86 10.28 -11.35
CA ASN A 130 -9.96 9.37 -10.64
C ASN A 130 -10.71 8.48 -9.64
N ARG A 131 -11.79 9.00 -9.03
CA ARG A 131 -12.68 8.19 -8.18
C ARG A 131 -13.39 7.11 -8.97
N ALA A 132 -13.96 7.45 -10.12
CA ALA A 132 -14.66 6.49 -10.97
C ALA A 132 -13.73 5.34 -11.40
N GLU A 133 -12.50 5.67 -11.79
CA GLU A 133 -11.49 4.68 -12.13
C GLU A 133 -11.08 3.80 -10.94
N PHE A 134 -10.84 4.38 -9.78
CA PHE A 134 -10.44 3.63 -8.58
C PHE A 134 -11.54 2.69 -8.07
N PHE A 135 -12.81 3.14 -8.07
CA PHE A 135 -13.94 2.32 -7.66
C PHE A 135 -14.40 1.34 -8.76
N GLY A 136 -13.69 1.25 -9.88
CA GLY A 136 -14.02 0.32 -10.97
C GLY A 136 -15.31 0.68 -11.71
N LEU A 137 -15.76 1.93 -11.63
CA LEU A 137 -16.84 2.45 -12.49
C LEU A 137 -16.35 2.63 -13.94
N THR A 138 -15.03 2.65 -14.15
CA THR A 138 -14.37 2.59 -15.45
C THR A 138 -13.07 1.77 -15.37
N PRO A 139 -12.72 0.93 -16.36
CA PRO A 139 -11.44 0.21 -16.40
C PRO A 139 -10.25 1.18 -16.47
N ASN A 140 -9.20 0.98 -15.67
CA ASN A 140 -7.98 1.82 -15.68
C ASN A 140 -6.70 0.97 -15.81
N GLY A 141 -6.05 1.04 -16.98
CA GLY A 141 -4.81 0.33 -17.28
C GLY A 141 -3.56 0.90 -16.57
N ASP A 142 -3.54 2.19 -16.22
CA ASP A 142 -2.38 2.82 -15.55
C ASP A 142 -2.27 2.37 -14.09
N LEU A 143 -3.40 2.27 -13.39
CA LEU A 143 -3.44 1.76 -12.01
C LEU A 143 -3.04 0.28 -11.99
N HIS A 144 -3.53 -0.50 -12.96
CA HIS A 144 -3.13 -1.90 -13.11
C HIS A 144 -1.62 -2.03 -13.31
N LYS A 145 -1.07 -1.27 -14.25
CA LYS A 145 0.37 -1.25 -14.54
C LYS A 145 1.20 -0.81 -13.34
N CYS A 146 0.77 0.21 -12.59
CA CYS A 146 1.47 0.66 -11.40
C CYS A 146 1.51 -0.43 -10.31
N LEU A 147 0.40 -1.15 -10.10
CA LEU A 147 0.35 -2.28 -9.18
C LEU A 147 1.25 -3.43 -9.65
N GLU A 148 1.24 -3.74 -10.95
CA GLU A 148 2.14 -4.74 -11.53
C GLU A 148 3.62 -4.35 -11.38
N ASP A 149 3.99 -3.09 -11.65
CA ASP A 149 5.35 -2.60 -11.51
C ASP A 149 5.85 -2.70 -10.05
N VAL A 150 4.97 -2.45 -9.07
CA VAL A 150 5.29 -2.61 -7.63
C VAL A 150 5.47 -4.08 -7.27
N ILE A 151 4.65 -4.97 -7.82
CA ILE A 151 4.79 -6.42 -7.64
C ILE A 151 6.11 -6.93 -8.26
N LEU A 152 6.46 -6.43 -9.45
CA LEU A 152 7.65 -6.84 -10.20
C LEU A 152 8.96 -6.28 -9.62
N LYS A 153 8.92 -5.20 -8.84
CA LYS A 153 10.09 -4.66 -8.10
C LYS A 153 10.57 -5.53 -6.94
N VAL A 154 9.89 -6.64 -6.64
CA VAL A 154 10.34 -7.64 -5.65
C VAL A 154 11.56 -8.37 -6.21
N PRO A 155 12.78 -8.21 -5.65
CA PRO A 155 13.94 -8.96 -6.12
C PRO A 155 13.75 -10.46 -5.80
N VAL A 156 13.82 -11.29 -6.83
CA VAL A 156 13.77 -12.76 -6.76
C VAL A 156 15.00 -13.36 -6.06
N SER A 157 16.04 -12.56 -5.83
CA SER A 157 17.32 -12.99 -5.24
C SER A 157 17.31 -12.98 -3.71
N LEU A 158 16.48 -13.82 -3.09
CA LEU A 158 16.63 -14.28 -1.69
C LEU A 158 16.20 -15.75 -1.55
N VAL A 159 16.56 -16.58 -2.53
CA VAL A 159 16.60 -18.03 -2.35
C VAL A 159 18.06 -18.40 -2.11
N GLU A 160 18.57 -18.16 -0.90
CA GLU A 160 19.73 -18.92 -0.45
C GLU A 160 19.25 -20.35 -0.19
N THR A 161 19.58 -21.24 -1.13
CA THR A 161 19.51 -22.68 -0.93
C THR A 161 20.46 -23.04 0.21
N VAL A 162 19.91 -23.35 1.39
CA VAL A 162 20.68 -24.00 2.45
C VAL A 162 21.07 -25.39 1.92
N PRO A 163 22.35 -25.77 1.91
CA PRO A 163 22.74 -27.12 1.53
C PRO A 163 22.26 -28.09 2.61
N SER A 164 21.37 -29.00 2.23
CA SER A 164 21.03 -30.16 3.05
C SER A 164 22.29 -31.00 3.25
N LYS A 165 22.91 -30.90 4.43
CA LYS A 165 23.78 -31.96 4.94
C LYS A 165 22.87 -33.03 5.53
N GLU A 166 22.62 -34.10 4.78
CA GLU A 166 22.25 -35.38 5.39
C GLU A 166 23.54 -36.17 5.59
N GLY A 167 23.77 -36.56 6.85
CA GLY A 167 24.72 -37.59 7.24
C GLY A 167 24.01 -38.92 7.42
#